data_AF-A0A936YU32-F1
#
_entry.id   AF-A0A936YU32-F1
#
_cell.length_a   1.000
_cell.length_b   1.000
_cell.length_c   1.000
_cell.angle_alpha   90.00
_cell.angle_beta   90.00
_cell.angle_gamma   90.00
#
_symmetry.space_group_name_H-M   'P 1'
#
loop_
_entity.id
_entity.type
_entity.pdbx_description
1 polymer ?
#
loop_
_entity_poly.entity_id
_entity_poly.type
_entity_poly.pdbx_seq_one_letter_code
_entity_poly.pdbx_strand_id
1 'polypeptide(L)'
;MKAGATRMAASALLAFTAWTVAGVAPAAAGERTLFIASAVEHPDDTATFPLYRGRRGAMDVWYVVLDTSDGNEAQRRGINVSQKLANARGTPAVQKVGVDANGVVQFPATVDFSFHRRVIPGPTGFPPSIAEPGAVGEPGYSPLIELPNGVILNAPHIANVTGQARKVRQMDLGTYTVRMELTRGFQGGRGVMYLSTDASDPAVAALENVTFAPALMQAPRAGGDGTDSARASLAAFVNGQTGAGNPQRQGLNSALLDGLSPLNVLFWNPKQGRYSPLWDVHPAQWNANAVATGQNLRQSDFGQVENLAQKGTITGPGGAPFASADFVVNCPIVSRD
;
A
#
# COMPACT_ATOMS: atom_id res chain seq x y z
N MET A 1 89.34 -10.04 0.20
CA MET A 1 88.03 -10.25 0.86
C MET A 1 86.94 -9.78 -0.09
N LYS A 2 86.01 -10.68 -0.40
CA LYS A 2 84.60 -10.50 -0.84
C LYS A 2 84.24 -9.44 -1.89
N ALA A 3 83.68 -9.94 -2.99
CA ALA A 3 82.81 -9.24 -3.94
C ALA A 3 81.64 -8.52 -3.24
N GLY A 4 81.26 -7.35 -3.77
CA GLY A 4 80.08 -6.59 -3.35
C GLY A 4 79.32 -6.09 -4.58
N ALA A 5 78.13 -6.64 -4.77
CA ALA A 5 77.31 -6.56 -5.96
C ALA A 5 76.55 -5.24 -6.15
N THR A 6 76.33 -4.94 -7.43
CA THR A 6 75.38 -4.00 -8.02
C THR A 6 74.00 -4.05 -7.36
N ARG A 7 73.42 -2.88 -7.04
CA ARG A 7 71.97 -2.72 -6.93
C ARG A 7 71.54 -1.42 -7.62
N MET A 8 70.99 -1.57 -8.82
CA MET A 8 70.12 -0.59 -9.47
C MET A 8 68.90 -0.36 -8.57
N ALA A 9 68.63 0.90 -8.24
CA ALA A 9 67.36 1.31 -7.65
C ALA A 9 66.31 1.39 -8.76
N ALA A 10 65.42 0.40 -8.83
CA ALA A 10 64.23 0.45 -9.68
C ALA A 10 63.17 1.32 -8.99
N SER A 11 62.85 2.46 -9.60
CA SER A 11 61.70 3.28 -9.24
C SER A 11 60.42 2.57 -9.68
N ALA A 12 59.70 1.95 -8.73
CA ALA A 12 58.39 1.37 -8.98
C ALA A 12 57.33 2.48 -9.03
N LEU A 13 56.78 2.74 -10.22
CA LEU A 13 55.53 3.47 -10.40
C LEU A 13 54.40 2.69 -9.71
N LEU A 14 53.83 3.25 -8.64
CA LEU A 14 52.57 2.80 -8.07
C LEU A 14 51.43 3.28 -8.99
N ALA A 15 50.98 2.38 -9.87
CA ALA A 15 49.73 2.57 -10.60
C ALA A 15 48.56 2.37 -9.63
N PHE A 16 47.91 3.46 -9.21
CA PHE A 16 46.62 3.41 -8.55
C PHE A 16 45.56 3.00 -9.58
N THR A 17 45.24 1.72 -9.66
CA THR A 17 44.01 1.26 -10.30
C THR A 17 42.83 1.68 -9.44
N ALA A 18 42.20 2.80 -9.80
CA ALA A 18 40.91 3.19 -9.23
C ALA A 18 39.86 2.14 -9.65
N TRP A 19 39.45 1.31 -8.71
CA TRP A 19 38.24 0.51 -8.85
C TRP A 19 37.06 1.47 -8.78
N THR A 20 36.49 1.83 -9.92
CA THR A 20 35.18 2.45 -9.97
C THR A 20 34.17 1.43 -9.51
N VAL A 21 33.80 1.48 -8.23
CA VAL A 21 32.54 0.90 -7.78
C VAL A 21 31.48 1.65 -8.58
N ALA A 22 30.85 0.97 -9.53
CA ALA A 22 29.67 1.48 -10.20
C ALA A 22 28.58 1.60 -9.12
N GLY A 23 28.53 2.76 -8.46
CA GLY A 23 27.40 3.14 -7.64
C GLY A 23 26.18 3.09 -8.54
N VAL A 24 25.18 2.32 -8.14
CA VAL A 24 23.85 2.43 -8.71
C VAL A 24 23.44 3.87 -8.45
N ALA A 25 23.44 4.70 -9.50
CA ALA A 25 22.91 6.04 -9.40
C ALA A 25 21.50 5.92 -8.82
N PRO A 26 21.09 6.78 -7.88
CA PRO A 26 19.67 6.91 -7.59
C PRO A 26 19.03 7.18 -8.94
N ALA A 27 18.01 6.37 -9.30
CA ALA A 27 17.16 6.72 -10.41
C ALA A 27 16.77 8.19 -10.17
N ALA A 28 17.13 9.07 -11.10
CA ALA A 28 16.67 10.44 -11.07
C ALA A 28 15.18 10.38 -10.79
N ALA A 29 14.68 11.22 -9.87
CA ALA A 29 13.25 11.37 -9.63
C ALA A 29 12.62 11.79 -10.97
N GLY A 30 12.28 10.81 -11.81
CA GLY A 30 11.49 11.04 -13.00
C GLY A 30 10.18 11.65 -12.54
N GLU A 31 9.65 12.58 -13.31
CA GLU A 31 8.34 13.16 -13.04
C GLU A 31 7.31 12.03 -12.91
N ARG A 32 7.00 11.65 -11.67
CA ARG A 32 5.95 10.67 -11.40
C ARG A 32 4.64 11.31 -11.80
N THR A 33 3.82 10.58 -12.54
CA THR A 33 2.45 10.98 -12.79
C THR A 33 1.68 10.90 -11.47
N LEU A 34 1.35 12.06 -10.91
CA LEU A 34 0.50 12.17 -9.74
C LEU A 34 -0.97 11.96 -10.13
N PHE A 35 -1.67 11.08 -9.42
CA PHE A 35 -3.11 10.86 -9.59
C PHE A 35 -3.94 11.65 -8.59
N ILE A 36 -3.48 11.72 -7.33
CA ILE A 36 -4.06 12.61 -6.31
C ILE A 36 -3.39 13.97 -6.43
N ALA A 37 -3.89 14.81 -7.34
CA ALA A 37 -3.33 16.13 -7.64
C ALA A 37 -3.30 17.10 -6.44
N SER A 38 -4.09 16.85 -5.40
CA SER A 38 -4.06 17.63 -4.15
C SER A 38 -2.93 17.23 -3.20
N ALA A 39 -2.22 16.13 -3.49
CA ALA A 39 -1.10 15.68 -2.68
C ALA A 39 0.22 16.29 -3.15
N VAL A 40 1.19 16.39 -2.23
CA VAL A 40 2.57 16.76 -2.54
C VAL A 40 3.47 15.58 -2.17
N GLU A 41 3.99 14.87 -3.17
CA GLU A 41 4.90 13.75 -2.97
C GLU A 41 6.32 14.24 -2.65
N HIS A 42 6.99 13.55 -1.73
CA HIS A 42 8.32 13.88 -1.25
C HIS A 42 9.34 12.78 -1.59
N PRO A 43 10.64 13.10 -1.65
CA PRO A 43 11.68 12.11 -1.99
C PRO A 43 11.88 10.96 -0.99
N ASP A 44 11.32 11.05 0.21
CA ASP A 44 11.52 10.11 1.33
C ASP A 44 10.36 9.11 1.49
N ASP A 45 9.68 8.76 0.39
CA ASP A 45 8.52 7.87 0.37
C ASP A 45 7.35 8.36 1.25
N THR A 46 7.14 9.67 1.28
CA THR A 46 5.98 10.27 1.93
C THR A 46 5.23 11.23 0.99
N ALA A 47 3.97 11.53 1.30
CA ALA A 47 3.25 12.64 0.68
C ALA A 47 2.48 13.45 1.71
N THR A 48 2.34 14.75 1.44
CA THR A 48 1.46 15.64 2.20
C THR A 48 0.09 15.69 1.55
N PHE A 49 -0.97 15.49 2.34
CA PHE A 49 -2.37 15.52 1.92
C PHE A 49 -3.16 16.62 2.63
N PRO A 50 -4.24 17.14 2.02
CA PRO A 50 -5.21 17.97 2.73
C PRO A 50 -5.85 17.21 3.89
N LEU A 51 -5.91 17.87 5.05
CA LEU A 51 -6.49 17.34 6.27
C LEU A 51 -7.87 17.96 6.50
N TYR A 52 -8.85 17.12 6.80
CA TYR A 52 -10.21 17.55 7.05
C TYR A 52 -10.61 17.28 8.50
N ARG A 53 -11.41 18.19 9.05
CA ARG A 53 -12.05 18.02 10.36
C ARG A 53 -13.47 17.49 10.19
N GLY A 54 -13.80 16.47 10.97
CA GLY A 54 -15.15 15.94 11.15
C GLY A 54 -15.42 15.71 12.64
N ARG A 55 -16.57 15.10 12.94
CA ARG A 55 -16.98 14.82 14.31
C ARG A 55 -17.62 13.45 14.46
N ARG A 56 -17.39 12.83 15.62
CA ARG A 56 -18.14 11.69 16.14
C ARG A 56 -18.77 12.11 17.46
N GLY A 57 -20.04 12.53 17.43
CA GLY A 57 -20.66 13.18 18.59
C GLY A 57 -19.89 14.47 18.95
N ALA A 58 -19.42 14.57 20.19
CA ALA A 58 -18.59 15.71 20.64
C ALA A 58 -17.10 15.56 20.30
N MET A 59 -16.66 14.39 19.84
CA MET A 59 -15.25 14.10 19.55
C MET A 59 -14.86 14.64 18.16
N ASP A 60 -13.74 15.35 18.08
CA ASP A 60 -13.14 15.69 16.80
C ASP A 60 -12.48 14.47 16.17
N VAL A 61 -12.69 14.34 14.85
CA VAL A 61 -12.07 13.31 14.02
C VAL A 61 -11.34 14.01 12.88
N TRP A 62 -10.10 13.62 12.64
CA TRP A 62 -9.29 14.11 11.54
C TRP A 62 -9.16 13.03 10.49
N TYR A 63 -9.42 13.38 9.23
CA TYR A 63 -9.45 12.43 8.12
C TYR A 63 -8.86 13.05 6.85
N VAL A 64 -8.47 12.19 5.91
CA VAL A 64 -8.10 12.60 4.55
C VAL A 64 -9.18 12.13 3.58
N VAL A 65 -9.22 12.69 2.36
CA VAL A 65 -10.10 12.20 1.29
C VAL A 65 -9.24 11.83 0.10
N LEU A 66 -9.36 10.61 -0.41
CA LEU A 66 -8.40 10.03 -1.37
C LEU A 66 -9.04 9.61 -2.70
N ASP A 67 -10.31 9.20 -2.67
CA ASP A 67 -11.07 8.79 -3.83
C ASP A 67 -12.54 9.16 -3.68
N THR A 68 -13.26 9.20 -4.80
CA THR A 68 -14.71 9.39 -4.81
C THR A 68 -15.37 8.62 -5.95
N SER A 69 -16.65 8.29 -5.78
CA SER A 69 -17.49 7.73 -6.84
C SER A 69 -17.86 8.72 -7.94
N ASP A 70 -17.61 10.02 -7.75
CA ASP A 70 -18.09 11.09 -8.64
C ASP A 70 -16.95 11.89 -9.29
N GLY A 71 -17.02 12.10 -10.60
CA GLY A 71 -15.95 12.78 -11.35
C GLY A 71 -15.83 14.27 -11.05
N ASN A 72 -16.93 14.96 -10.76
CA ASN A 72 -16.90 16.39 -10.44
C ASN A 72 -16.33 16.61 -9.04
N GLU A 73 -16.66 15.75 -8.09
CA GLU A 73 -16.05 15.70 -6.76
C GLU A 73 -14.54 15.43 -6.84
N ALA A 74 -14.13 14.48 -7.69
CA ALA A 74 -12.72 14.15 -7.90
C ALA A 74 -11.95 15.37 -8.42
N GLN A 75 -12.47 16.01 -9.47
CA GLN A 75 -11.87 17.21 -10.07
C GLN A 75 -11.81 18.37 -9.06
N ARG A 76 -12.89 18.62 -8.31
CA ARG A 76 -12.94 19.73 -7.35
C ARG A 76 -11.92 19.55 -6.23
N ARG A 77 -11.73 18.32 -5.75
CA ARG A 77 -10.85 18.02 -4.60
C ARG A 77 -9.43 17.67 -5.00
N GLY A 78 -9.16 17.40 -6.28
CA GLY A 78 -7.86 16.91 -6.75
C GLY A 78 -7.57 15.48 -6.28
N ILE A 79 -8.59 14.63 -6.18
CA ILE A 79 -8.49 13.24 -5.70
C ILE A 79 -8.83 12.26 -6.83
N ASN A 80 -8.63 10.96 -6.58
CA ASN A 80 -8.93 9.93 -7.58
C ASN A 80 -10.45 9.78 -7.81
N VAL A 81 -10.83 9.39 -9.02
CA VAL A 81 -12.19 8.92 -9.32
C VAL A 81 -12.20 7.39 -9.38
N SER A 82 -13.12 6.77 -8.64
CA SER A 82 -13.43 5.34 -8.69
C SER A 82 -14.94 5.17 -8.70
N GLN A 83 -15.52 5.09 -9.90
CA GLN A 83 -16.95 4.86 -10.09
C GLN A 83 -17.42 3.57 -9.40
N LYS A 84 -16.52 2.59 -9.27
CA LYS A 84 -16.76 1.32 -8.58
C LYS A 84 -17.15 1.50 -7.11
N LEU A 85 -16.72 2.57 -6.43
CA LEU A 85 -17.14 2.84 -5.05
C LEU A 85 -18.66 2.98 -4.92
N ALA A 86 -19.37 3.42 -5.97
CA ALA A 86 -20.83 3.49 -5.99
C ALA A 86 -21.50 2.13 -5.71
N ASN A 87 -20.87 1.03 -6.10
CA ASN A 87 -21.40 -0.33 -5.89
C ASN A 87 -21.46 -0.72 -4.40
N ALA A 88 -20.69 -0.07 -3.53
CA ALA A 88 -20.75 -0.31 -2.08
C ALA A 88 -21.94 0.37 -1.40
N ARG A 89 -22.72 1.20 -2.12
CA ARG A 89 -23.88 1.90 -1.55
C ARG A 89 -24.88 0.92 -0.96
N GLY A 90 -25.34 1.24 0.26
CA GLY A 90 -26.33 0.41 0.96
C GLY A 90 -25.78 -0.86 1.58
N THR A 91 -24.47 -1.14 1.48
CA THR A 91 -23.83 -2.22 2.24
C THR A 91 -23.22 -1.68 3.54
N PRO A 92 -22.92 -2.55 4.52
CA PRO A 92 -22.22 -2.15 5.74
C PRO A 92 -20.81 -1.56 5.50
N ALA A 93 -20.24 -1.72 4.31
CA ALA A 93 -18.95 -1.14 3.98
C ALA A 93 -18.98 0.39 3.81
N VAL A 94 -20.13 1.05 3.96
CA VAL A 94 -20.26 2.50 3.82
C VAL A 94 -20.98 3.09 5.03
N GLN A 95 -20.36 4.07 5.68
CA GLN A 95 -20.99 4.87 6.73
C GLN A 95 -21.86 5.96 6.10
N LYS A 96 -23.15 5.98 6.39
CA LYS A 96 -23.98 7.15 6.06
C LYS A 96 -23.66 8.29 7.02
N VAL A 97 -23.29 9.44 6.48
CA VAL A 97 -22.88 10.60 7.30
C VAL A 97 -23.83 11.78 7.13
N GLY A 98 -23.95 12.57 8.20
CA GLY A 98 -24.52 13.90 8.14
C GLY A 98 -23.46 14.93 7.75
N VAL A 99 -23.90 16.08 7.24
CA VAL A 99 -23.03 17.25 7.04
C VAL A 99 -23.75 18.43 7.67
N ASP A 100 -23.09 19.13 8.59
CA ASP A 100 -23.69 20.31 9.23
C ASP A 100 -23.64 21.55 8.32
N ALA A 101 -24.22 22.66 8.80
CA ALA A 101 -24.29 23.91 8.04
C ALA A 101 -22.92 24.50 7.67
N ASN A 102 -21.85 24.09 8.35
CA ASN A 102 -20.47 24.53 8.09
C ASN A 102 -19.69 23.52 7.22
N GLY A 103 -20.34 22.48 6.72
CA GLY A 103 -19.69 21.45 5.92
C GLY A 103 -18.93 20.39 6.74
N VAL A 104 -19.09 20.35 8.06
CA VAL A 104 -18.40 19.38 8.91
C VAL A 104 -19.15 18.05 8.87
N VAL A 105 -18.42 16.99 8.49
CA VAL A 105 -18.94 15.62 8.42
C VAL A 105 -19.18 15.07 9.83
N GLN A 106 -20.36 14.50 10.03
CA GLN A 106 -20.79 13.82 11.26
C GLN A 106 -20.76 12.32 11.05
N PHE A 107 -19.74 11.66 11.62
CA PHE A 107 -19.51 10.22 11.50
C PHE A 107 -20.32 9.42 12.54
N PRO A 108 -20.87 8.25 12.17
CA PRO A 108 -21.54 7.35 13.10
C PRO A 108 -20.58 6.43 13.87
N ALA A 109 -19.34 6.25 13.41
CA ALA A 109 -18.30 5.47 14.10
C ALA A 109 -16.92 6.09 13.87
N THR A 110 -15.95 5.78 14.74
CA THR A 110 -14.55 6.23 14.60
C THR A 110 -13.55 5.10 14.82
N VAL A 111 -12.27 5.44 14.95
CA VAL A 111 -11.16 4.49 15.14
C VAL A 111 -10.56 4.68 16.53
N ASP A 112 -10.26 3.58 17.21
CA ASP A 112 -9.41 3.58 18.39
C ASP A 112 -7.95 3.35 17.97
N PHE A 113 -7.13 4.39 18.13
CA PHE A 113 -5.70 4.40 17.81
C PHE A 113 -4.80 4.03 19.00
N SER A 114 -5.38 3.66 20.15
CA SER A 114 -4.61 3.37 21.38
C SER A 114 -3.93 2.00 21.36
N PHE A 115 -4.25 1.12 20.40
CA PHE A 115 -3.70 -0.22 20.31
C PHE A 115 -2.21 -0.26 19.94
N HIS A 116 -1.53 -1.31 20.41
CA HIS A 116 -0.13 -1.57 20.10
C HIS A 116 -0.02 -2.63 19.01
N ARG A 117 0.53 -2.24 17.86
CA ARG A 117 0.81 -3.17 16.77
C ARG A 117 1.87 -4.18 17.18
N ARG A 118 1.61 -5.47 16.96
CA ARG A 118 2.59 -6.55 17.12
C ARG A 118 2.63 -7.42 15.87
N VAL A 119 3.79 -7.52 15.25
CA VAL A 119 4.03 -8.42 14.12
C VAL A 119 5.32 -9.18 14.40
N ILE A 120 5.22 -10.51 14.48
CA ILE A 120 6.37 -11.40 14.63
C ILE A 120 6.36 -12.36 13.44
N PRO A 121 7.45 -12.42 12.65
CA PRO A 121 7.58 -13.41 11.59
C PRO A 121 7.37 -14.84 12.09
N GLY A 122 6.84 -15.71 11.24
CA GLY A 122 6.93 -17.15 11.43
C GLY A 122 8.34 -17.66 11.13
N PRO A 123 8.59 -18.97 11.30
CA PRO A 123 9.91 -19.57 11.10
C PRO A 123 10.51 -19.30 9.71
N THR A 124 9.67 -19.09 8.70
CA THR A 124 10.05 -18.82 7.31
C THR A 124 9.59 -17.45 6.82
N GLY A 125 9.27 -16.52 7.72
CA GLY A 125 8.63 -15.24 7.38
C GLY A 125 7.11 -15.35 7.45
N PHE A 126 6.46 -15.63 6.32
CA PHE A 126 5.02 -15.87 6.23
C PHE A 126 4.67 -17.35 6.48
N PRO A 127 3.53 -17.64 7.15
CA PRO A 127 2.67 -16.68 7.85
C PRO A 127 3.34 -16.17 9.13
N PRO A 128 3.04 -14.93 9.57
CA PRO A 128 3.54 -14.41 10.84
C PRO A 128 3.02 -15.28 12.01
N SER A 129 3.83 -15.42 13.05
CA SER A 129 3.43 -16.09 14.30
C SER A 129 2.55 -15.20 15.19
N ILE A 130 2.68 -13.88 15.06
CA ILE A 130 1.80 -12.88 15.69
C ILE A 130 1.49 -11.79 14.66
N ALA A 131 0.22 -11.40 14.56
CA ALA A 131 -0.23 -10.30 13.74
C ALA A 131 -1.42 -9.58 14.40
N GLU A 132 -1.12 -8.53 15.16
CA GLU A 132 -2.10 -7.73 15.92
C GLU A 132 -2.05 -6.28 15.40
N PRO A 133 -3.20 -5.70 14.96
CA PRO A 133 -3.25 -4.35 14.42
C PRO A 133 -3.03 -3.29 15.50
N GLY A 134 -2.49 -2.13 15.09
CA GLY A 134 -2.22 -1.00 15.98
C GLY A 134 -3.34 0.05 16.04
N ALA A 135 -4.45 -0.18 15.33
CA ALA A 135 -5.63 0.66 15.35
C ALA A 135 -6.84 -0.18 14.96
N VAL A 136 -7.98 0.04 15.61
CA VAL A 136 -9.20 -0.75 15.41
C VAL A 136 -10.39 0.17 15.23
N GLY A 137 -11.14 -0.03 14.15
CA GLY A 137 -12.41 0.66 13.93
C GLY A 137 -13.46 0.23 14.95
N GLU A 138 -14.23 1.18 15.46
CA GLU A 138 -15.45 0.89 16.21
C GLU A 138 -16.42 0.03 15.37
N PRO A 139 -17.37 -0.68 16.00
CA PRO A 139 -18.44 -1.34 15.27
C PRO A 139 -19.13 -0.38 14.28
N GLY A 140 -19.14 -0.76 12.99
CA GLY A 140 -19.70 0.04 11.91
C GLY A 140 -18.75 1.06 11.28
N TYR A 141 -17.52 1.20 11.79
CA TYR A 141 -16.50 2.02 11.12
C TYR A 141 -16.13 1.45 9.75
N SER A 142 -16.06 2.34 8.76
CA SER A 142 -15.51 2.10 7.44
C SER A 142 -14.87 3.40 6.92
N PRO A 143 -13.74 3.36 6.19
CA PRO A 143 -13.23 4.56 5.55
C PRO A 143 -14.14 5.05 4.42
N LEU A 144 -15.11 4.28 3.94
CA LEU A 144 -16.08 4.79 2.98
C LEU A 144 -17.23 5.50 3.67
N ILE A 145 -17.57 6.70 3.17
CA ILE A 145 -18.73 7.47 3.62
C ILE A 145 -19.66 7.79 2.46
N GLU A 146 -20.97 7.77 2.71
CA GLU A 146 -22.00 8.27 1.81
C GLU A 146 -22.47 9.64 2.30
N LEU A 147 -22.21 10.68 1.50
CA LEU A 147 -22.69 12.03 1.75
C LEU A 147 -24.21 12.14 1.53
N PRO A 148 -24.90 13.19 2.04
CA PRO A 148 -26.34 13.37 1.86
C PRO A 148 -26.82 13.41 0.40
N ASN A 149 -25.94 13.77 -0.53
CA ASN A 149 -26.22 13.78 -1.98
C ASN A 149 -25.99 12.41 -2.66
N GLY A 150 -25.63 11.37 -1.89
CA GLY A 150 -25.37 10.02 -2.36
C GLY A 150 -23.94 9.76 -2.89
N VAL A 151 -23.08 10.77 -2.95
CA VAL A 151 -21.67 10.58 -3.33
C VAL A 151 -20.98 9.70 -2.28
N ILE A 152 -20.22 8.70 -2.74
CA ILE A 152 -19.33 7.93 -1.88
C ILE A 152 -17.92 8.53 -1.93
N LEU A 153 -17.37 8.80 -0.75
CA LEU A 153 -15.97 9.21 -0.58
C LEU A 153 -15.19 8.10 0.14
N ASN A 154 -13.94 7.93 -0.25
CA ASN A 154 -12.93 7.26 0.56
C ASN A 154 -12.29 8.28 1.49
N ALA A 155 -12.69 8.25 2.76
CA ALA A 155 -12.41 9.24 3.79
C ALA A 155 -11.84 8.60 5.09
N PRO A 156 -10.67 7.93 5.03
CA PRO A 156 -10.12 7.22 6.18
C PRO A 156 -9.75 8.17 7.33
N HIS A 157 -10.07 7.77 8.55
CA HIS A 157 -9.69 8.51 9.75
C HIS A 157 -8.20 8.36 10.02
N ILE A 158 -7.54 9.46 10.36
CA ILE A 158 -6.10 9.48 10.63
C ILE A 158 -5.72 9.93 12.04
N ALA A 159 -6.61 10.62 12.76
CA ALA A 159 -6.41 10.93 14.17
C ALA A 159 -7.71 11.30 14.89
N ASN A 160 -7.70 11.11 16.20
CA ASN A 160 -8.68 11.66 17.14
C ASN A 160 -8.02 11.71 18.54
N VAL A 161 -8.83 11.80 19.60
CA VAL A 161 -8.33 11.88 20.98
C VAL A 161 -7.62 10.61 21.49
N THR A 162 -7.82 9.46 20.85
CA THR A 162 -7.15 8.19 21.21
C THR A 162 -5.75 8.06 20.62
N GLY A 163 -5.40 8.89 19.62
CA GLY A 163 -4.12 8.85 18.94
C GLY A 163 -4.24 9.13 17.45
N GLN A 164 -3.25 8.65 16.68
CA GLN A 164 -3.17 8.84 15.24
C GLN A 164 -2.76 7.54 14.51
N ALA A 165 -3.13 7.45 13.23
CA ALA A 165 -2.70 6.39 12.35
C ALA A 165 -1.17 6.33 12.28
N ARG A 166 -0.61 5.11 12.28
CA ARG A 166 0.83 4.87 12.40
C ARG A 166 1.66 5.43 11.25
N LYS A 167 1.04 5.62 10.08
CA LYS A 167 1.68 6.21 8.89
C LYS A 167 1.74 7.74 8.92
N VAL A 168 1.12 8.41 9.89
CA VAL A 168 1.25 9.86 10.07
C VAL A 168 2.67 10.20 10.52
N ARG A 169 3.39 10.97 9.72
CA ARG A 169 4.75 11.47 10.01
C ARG A 169 4.74 12.88 10.57
N GLN A 170 3.81 13.71 10.09
CA GLN A 170 3.63 15.08 10.58
C GLN A 170 2.19 15.50 10.35
N MET A 171 1.59 16.20 11.30
CA MET A 171 0.26 16.80 11.18
C MET A 171 0.36 18.29 11.51
N ASP A 172 -0.26 19.13 10.67
CA ASP A 172 -0.30 20.57 10.86
C ASP A 172 -1.75 21.05 10.82
N LEU A 173 -2.26 21.46 11.98
CA LEU A 173 -3.63 21.96 12.14
C LEU A 173 -3.76 23.46 11.79
N GLY A 174 -2.65 24.18 11.63
CA GLY A 174 -2.64 25.57 11.17
C GLY A 174 -2.80 25.67 9.66
N THR A 175 -2.18 24.74 8.92
CA THR A 175 -2.31 24.64 7.45
C THR A 175 -3.31 23.59 6.98
N TYR A 176 -3.87 22.80 7.90
CA TYR A 176 -4.76 21.67 7.60
C TYR A 176 -4.12 20.69 6.62
N THR A 177 -2.93 20.21 6.96
CA THR A 177 -2.22 19.20 6.17
C THR A 177 -1.68 18.05 7.03
N VAL A 178 -1.42 16.92 6.39
CA VAL A 178 -0.81 15.75 7.01
C VAL A 178 0.20 15.09 6.07
N ARG A 179 1.42 14.87 6.54
CA ARG A 179 2.44 14.08 5.85
C ARG A 179 2.31 12.61 6.26
N MET A 180 2.11 11.73 5.29
CA MET A 180 1.92 10.30 5.52
C MET A 180 2.94 9.47 4.73
N GLU A 181 3.34 8.35 5.31
CA GLU A 181 4.18 7.33 4.65
C GLU A 181 3.43 6.62 3.53
N LEU A 182 4.10 6.47 2.39
CA LEU A 182 3.62 5.76 1.23
C LEU A 182 4.28 4.39 1.13
N THR A 183 3.59 3.46 0.48
CA THR A 183 4.10 2.12 0.20
C THR A 183 4.45 2.01 -1.28
N ARG A 184 5.62 1.42 -1.57
CA ARG A 184 6.06 1.09 -2.93
C ARG A 184 5.35 -0.16 -3.45
N GLY A 185 4.89 -0.14 -4.69
CA GLY A 185 4.33 -1.30 -5.39
C GLY A 185 4.55 -1.25 -6.89
N PHE A 186 3.82 -2.09 -7.63
CA PHE A 186 3.82 -2.08 -9.08
C PHE A 186 2.42 -2.08 -9.67
N GLN A 187 2.25 -1.44 -10.82
CA GLN A 187 1.05 -1.52 -11.64
C GLN A 187 1.47 -1.48 -13.11
N GLY A 188 1.06 -2.49 -13.90
CA GLY A 188 1.32 -2.52 -15.34
C GLY A 188 2.80 -2.46 -15.72
N GLY A 189 3.68 -3.09 -14.92
CA GLY A 189 5.13 -3.08 -15.14
C GLY A 189 5.85 -1.81 -14.63
N ARG A 190 5.13 -0.85 -14.06
CA ARG A 190 5.68 0.43 -13.57
C ARG A 190 5.60 0.54 -12.06
N GLY A 191 6.55 1.25 -11.43
CA GLY A 191 6.52 1.50 -10.00
C GLY A 191 5.42 2.48 -9.62
N VAL A 192 4.69 2.18 -8.54
CA VAL A 192 3.69 3.07 -7.94
C VAL A 192 4.02 3.39 -6.50
N MET A 193 3.56 4.56 -6.05
CA MET A 193 3.42 4.86 -4.63
C MET A 193 1.93 4.86 -4.31
N TYR A 194 1.54 4.13 -3.26
CA TYR A 194 0.17 4.06 -2.79
C TYR A 194 0.10 4.30 -1.28
N LEU A 195 -1.05 4.74 -0.78
CA LEU A 195 -1.27 4.98 0.65
C LEU A 195 -2.25 3.94 1.18
N SER A 196 -1.79 2.89 1.88
CA SER A 196 -2.71 2.00 2.60
C SER A 196 -3.17 2.62 3.92
N THR A 197 -4.48 2.56 4.21
CA THR A 197 -5.07 3.20 5.41
C THR A 197 -5.93 2.28 6.26
N ASP A 198 -6.58 1.28 5.65
CA ASP A 198 -7.48 0.35 6.34
C ASP A 198 -7.42 -1.05 5.70
N ALA A 199 -7.68 -2.10 6.48
CA ALA A 199 -7.88 -3.45 5.97
C ALA A 199 -9.00 -4.18 6.72
N SER A 200 -9.72 -5.07 6.03
CA SER A 200 -10.85 -5.81 6.59
C SER A 200 -10.46 -7.10 7.32
N ASP A 201 -9.19 -7.50 7.24
CA ASP A 201 -8.62 -8.63 7.98
C ASP A 201 -7.59 -8.10 9.00
N PRO A 202 -7.61 -8.59 10.26
CA PRO A 202 -6.76 -8.05 11.32
C PRO A 202 -5.27 -8.36 11.10
N ALA A 203 -4.93 -9.52 10.54
CA ALA A 203 -3.54 -9.86 10.27
C ALA A 203 -2.97 -9.02 9.13
N VAL A 204 -3.80 -8.74 8.11
CA VAL A 204 -3.45 -7.84 7.01
C VAL A 204 -3.33 -6.40 7.50
N ALA A 205 -4.24 -5.95 8.37
CA ALA A 205 -4.15 -4.63 8.99
C ALA A 205 -2.85 -4.47 9.79
N ALA A 206 -2.44 -5.52 10.51
CA ALA A 206 -1.15 -5.56 11.18
C ALA A 206 0.02 -5.52 10.18
N LEU A 207 0.03 -6.35 9.14
CA LEU A 207 1.12 -6.40 8.16
C LEU A 207 1.31 -5.06 7.43
N GLU A 208 0.22 -4.42 7.00
CA GLU A 208 0.22 -3.13 6.30
C GLU A 208 0.42 -1.91 7.23
N ASN A 209 0.33 -2.12 8.55
CA ASN A 209 0.40 -1.08 9.59
C ASN A 209 -0.71 -0.03 9.44
N VAL A 210 -1.96 -0.53 9.33
CA VAL A 210 -3.17 0.25 9.04
C VAL A 210 -4.30 -0.06 10.02
N THR A 211 -5.41 0.67 9.92
CA THR A 211 -6.61 0.46 10.73
C THR A 211 -7.29 -0.87 10.38
N PHE A 212 -7.64 -1.67 11.38
CA PHE A 212 -8.52 -2.80 11.18
C PHE A 212 -9.98 -2.32 11.08
N ALA A 213 -10.57 -2.46 9.90
CA ALA A 213 -11.93 -2.01 9.56
C ALA A 213 -12.75 -3.18 8.97
N PRO A 214 -13.31 -4.06 9.81
CA PRO A 214 -13.95 -5.30 9.34
C PRO A 214 -15.14 -5.06 8.40
N ALA A 215 -15.84 -3.92 8.54
CA ALA A 215 -16.98 -3.58 7.69
C ALA A 215 -16.63 -3.49 6.19
N LEU A 216 -15.37 -3.19 5.84
CA LEU A 216 -14.91 -3.14 4.45
C LEU A 216 -15.07 -4.47 3.70
N MET A 217 -15.06 -5.60 4.41
CA MET A 217 -15.31 -6.91 3.80
C MET A 217 -16.69 -6.97 3.12
N GLN A 218 -17.64 -6.12 3.52
CA GLN A 218 -18.98 -6.06 2.93
C GLN A 218 -19.05 -5.24 1.63
N ALA A 219 -17.91 -4.76 1.10
CA ALA A 219 -17.86 -4.13 -0.21
C ALA A 219 -18.05 -5.22 -1.29
N PRO A 220 -19.05 -5.11 -2.19
CA PRO A 220 -19.32 -6.14 -3.17
C PRO A 220 -18.25 -6.12 -4.28
N ARG A 221 -17.94 -7.23 -4.95
CA ARG A 221 -18.04 -8.59 -4.41
C ARG A 221 -16.64 -9.19 -4.35
N ALA A 222 -16.47 -10.15 -3.44
CA ALA A 222 -15.29 -11.01 -3.40
C ALA A 222 -15.01 -11.61 -4.79
N GLY A 223 -13.75 -11.60 -5.21
CA GLY A 223 -13.31 -12.05 -6.53
C GLY A 223 -13.82 -11.20 -7.71
N GLY A 224 -14.54 -10.11 -7.44
CA GLY A 224 -15.11 -9.24 -8.45
C GLY A 224 -14.15 -8.12 -8.83
N ASP A 225 -13.73 -8.09 -10.09
CA ASP A 225 -12.89 -7.01 -10.66
C ASP A 225 -13.63 -6.18 -11.75
N GLY A 226 -14.84 -6.61 -12.12
CA GLY A 226 -15.71 -5.91 -13.08
C GLY A 226 -16.21 -4.55 -12.58
N THR A 227 -16.92 -3.82 -13.45
CA THR A 227 -17.53 -2.52 -13.11
C THR A 227 -18.74 -2.66 -12.18
N ASP A 228 -19.27 -3.87 -12.00
CA ASP A 228 -20.34 -4.26 -11.07
C ASP A 228 -19.82 -4.59 -9.66
N SER A 229 -18.50 -4.46 -9.43
CA SER A 229 -17.84 -4.63 -8.13
C SER A 229 -17.34 -3.28 -7.61
N ALA A 230 -17.30 -3.11 -6.30
CA ALA A 230 -16.56 -2.06 -5.60
C ALA A 230 -15.09 -2.41 -5.39
N ARG A 231 -14.67 -3.67 -5.56
CA ARG A 231 -13.28 -4.10 -5.35
C ARG A 231 -12.49 -4.21 -6.66
N ALA A 232 -11.16 -4.17 -6.59
CA ALA A 232 -10.24 -4.39 -7.71
C ALA A 232 -9.12 -5.36 -7.32
N SER A 233 -8.56 -6.12 -8.28
CA SER A 233 -7.59 -7.17 -7.93
C SER A 233 -6.19 -6.65 -7.59
N LEU A 234 -5.57 -7.25 -6.58
CA LEU A 234 -4.18 -7.05 -6.19
C LEU A 234 -3.52 -8.40 -5.91
N ALA A 235 -2.31 -8.63 -6.41
CA ALA A 235 -1.52 -9.80 -6.08
C ALA A 235 -0.51 -9.47 -4.97
N ALA A 236 -0.59 -10.21 -3.87
CA ALA A 236 0.33 -10.10 -2.74
C ALA A 236 1.16 -11.38 -2.64
N PHE A 237 2.44 -11.30 -2.97
CA PHE A 237 3.31 -12.47 -2.91
C PHE A 237 3.57 -12.87 -1.45
N VAL A 238 3.25 -14.11 -1.05
CA VAL A 238 3.51 -14.60 0.30
C VAL A 238 4.95 -15.07 0.48
N ASN A 239 5.56 -15.57 -0.60
CA ASN A 239 6.97 -15.88 -0.69
C ASN A 239 7.60 -15.18 -1.91
N GLY A 240 8.92 -15.22 -1.99
CA GLY A 240 9.68 -14.52 -3.01
C GLY A 240 11.14 -14.46 -2.57
N GLN A 241 11.99 -13.84 -3.39
CA GLN A 241 13.35 -13.56 -2.96
C GLN A 241 13.35 -12.43 -1.91
N THR A 242 14.38 -12.42 -1.07
CA THR A 242 14.59 -11.43 0.01
C THR A 242 15.95 -10.77 -0.13
N GLY A 243 16.24 -9.79 0.73
CA GLY A 243 17.49 -9.05 0.82
C GLY A 243 17.43 -7.65 0.21
N ALA A 244 17.86 -6.63 0.96
CA ALA A 244 17.78 -5.22 0.55
C ALA A 244 18.54 -4.90 -0.75
N GLY A 245 19.66 -5.59 -1.01
CA GLY A 245 20.44 -5.44 -2.25
C GLY A 245 19.94 -6.30 -3.41
N ASN A 246 18.92 -7.14 -3.19
CA ASN A 246 18.42 -8.04 -4.22
C ASN A 246 17.38 -7.31 -5.10
N PRO A 247 17.67 -7.05 -6.39
CA PRO A 247 16.70 -6.41 -7.27
C PRO A 247 15.47 -7.28 -7.52
N GLN A 248 15.47 -8.56 -7.18
CA GLN A 248 14.33 -9.47 -7.32
C GLN A 248 13.54 -9.67 -6.04
N ARG A 249 13.86 -8.95 -4.94
CA ARG A 249 13.09 -9.10 -3.70
C ARG A 249 11.62 -8.74 -3.92
N GLN A 250 10.72 -9.50 -3.30
CA GLN A 250 9.28 -9.26 -3.33
C GLN A 250 8.56 -10.10 -2.26
N GLY A 251 7.43 -9.59 -1.80
CA GLY A 251 6.45 -10.34 -1.03
C GLY A 251 6.53 -10.13 0.47
N LEU A 252 5.59 -10.75 1.17
CA LEU A 252 5.44 -10.70 2.63
C LEU A 252 6.67 -11.24 3.36
N ASN A 253 7.41 -12.18 2.76
CA ASN A 253 8.71 -12.59 3.29
C ASN A 253 9.74 -11.46 3.31
N SER A 254 9.78 -10.60 2.29
CA SER A 254 10.67 -9.43 2.31
C SER A 254 10.21 -8.42 3.36
N ALA A 255 8.90 -8.26 3.55
CA ALA A 255 8.36 -7.40 4.60
C ALA A 255 8.66 -7.92 6.02
N LEU A 256 8.47 -9.22 6.24
CA LEU A 256 8.62 -9.84 7.55
C LEU A 256 10.08 -10.08 7.93
N LEU A 257 10.93 -10.47 6.98
CA LEU A 257 12.32 -10.84 7.26
C LEU A 257 13.29 -9.68 7.04
N ASP A 258 13.07 -8.82 6.04
CA ASP A 258 13.97 -7.71 5.73
C ASP A 258 13.46 -6.35 6.25
N GLY A 259 12.20 -6.26 6.68
CA GLY A 259 11.57 -4.99 7.07
C GLY A 259 11.31 -4.03 5.90
N LEU A 260 11.17 -4.56 4.67
CA LEU A 260 11.02 -3.77 3.44
C LEU A 260 9.57 -3.79 2.89
N SER A 261 9.25 -2.92 1.92
CA SER A 261 7.93 -2.99 1.26
C SER A 261 7.72 -4.37 0.59
N PRO A 262 6.51 -4.96 0.70
CA PRO A 262 6.17 -6.22 0.05
C PRO A 262 6.10 -6.11 -1.49
N LEU A 263 6.05 -4.89 -2.03
CA LEU A 263 5.90 -4.64 -3.48
C LEU A 263 4.71 -5.38 -4.10
N ASN A 264 3.53 -5.12 -3.56
CA ASN A 264 2.29 -5.66 -4.10
C ASN A 264 2.11 -5.23 -5.56
N VAL A 265 1.41 -6.06 -6.33
CA VAL A 265 1.13 -5.83 -7.75
C VAL A 265 -0.36 -5.51 -7.91
N LEU A 266 -0.65 -4.26 -8.24
CA LEU A 266 -2.00 -3.73 -8.39
C LEU A 266 -2.42 -3.82 -9.86
N PHE A 267 -3.68 -4.18 -10.13
CA PHE A 267 -4.11 -4.40 -11.52
C PHE A 267 -4.35 -3.09 -12.27
N TRP A 268 -5.14 -2.19 -11.68
CA TRP A 268 -5.62 -0.98 -12.34
C TRP A 268 -5.02 0.30 -11.75
N ASN A 269 -4.81 1.34 -12.55
CA ASN A 269 -4.48 2.68 -12.07
C ASN A 269 -5.68 3.64 -12.15
N PRO A 270 -5.67 4.78 -11.46
CA PRO A 270 -6.81 5.71 -11.40
C PRO A 270 -7.29 6.27 -12.75
N LYS A 271 -6.52 6.14 -13.84
CA LYS A 271 -6.96 6.53 -15.20
C LYS A 271 -7.70 5.42 -15.94
N GLN A 272 -7.89 4.25 -15.33
CA GLN A 272 -8.56 3.09 -15.94
C GLN A 272 -9.91 2.84 -15.26
N GLY A 273 -10.96 2.62 -16.05
CA GLY A 273 -12.34 2.52 -15.55
C GLY A 273 -12.65 1.36 -14.59
N ARG A 274 -11.71 0.42 -14.40
CA ARG A 274 -11.83 -0.69 -13.43
C ARG A 274 -11.09 -0.45 -12.11
N TYR A 275 -10.42 0.69 -11.97
CA TYR A 275 -9.76 1.07 -10.73
C TYR A 275 -10.73 1.16 -9.56
N SER A 276 -10.26 0.67 -8.42
CA SER A 276 -10.84 0.92 -7.11
C SER A 276 -9.71 1.00 -6.08
N PRO A 277 -9.82 1.87 -5.06
CA PRO A 277 -8.89 1.84 -3.94
C PRO A 277 -9.11 0.63 -3.02
N LEU A 278 -10.24 -0.09 -3.17
CA LEU A 278 -10.54 -1.30 -2.42
C LEU A 278 -9.94 -2.52 -3.12
N TRP A 279 -8.77 -2.95 -2.66
CA TRP A 279 -8.05 -4.06 -3.27
C TRP A 279 -8.47 -5.39 -2.68
N ASP A 280 -9.02 -6.25 -3.54
CA ASP A 280 -9.31 -7.65 -3.26
C ASP A 280 -8.03 -8.47 -3.42
N VAL A 281 -7.48 -8.91 -2.30
CA VAL A 281 -6.14 -9.48 -2.28
C VAL A 281 -6.15 -10.92 -2.75
N HIS A 282 -5.26 -11.23 -3.68
CA HIS A 282 -4.98 -12.55 -4.21
C HIS A 282 -3.57 -12.95 -3.73
N PRO A 283 -3.46 -13.77 -2.66
CA PRO A 283 -2.16 -14.20 -2.19
C PRO A 283 -1.50 -15.11 -3.23
N ALA A 284 -0.27 -14.77 -3.62
CA ALA A 284 0.51 -15.47 -4.64
C ALA A 284 1.70 -16.19 -4.00
N GLN A 285 1.88 -17.47 -4.28
CA GLN A 285 2.99 -18.27 -3.80
C GLN A 285 3.73 -18.87 -5.00
N TRP A 286 5.04 -18.60 -5.11
CA TRP A 286 5.93 -19.36 -5.99
C TRP A 286 6.00 -20.81 -5.56
N ASN A 287 5.88 -21.72 -6.51
CA ASN A 287 6.02 -23.16 -6.23
C ASN A 287 7.47 -23.53 -5.84
N ALA A 288 7.64 -24.72 -5.26
CA ALA A 288 8.93 -25.17 -4.75
C ALA A 288 10.02 -25.26 -5.84
N ASN A 289 9.66 -25.64 -7.07
CA ASN A 289 10.62 -25.75 -8.17
C ASN A 289 11.16 -24.39 -8.60
N ALA A 290 10.29 -23.39 -8.74
CA ALA A 290 10.69 -22.02 -9.08
C ALA A 290 11.59 -21.42 -8.00
N VAL A 291 11.32 -21.71 -6.72
CA VAL A 291 12.18 -21.29 -5.61
C VAL A 291 13.53 -22.01 -5.65
N ALA A 292 13.54 -23.34 -5.78
CA ALA A 292 14.77 -24.15 -5.77
C ALA A 292 15.72 -23.82 -6.94
N THR A 293 15.16 -23.39 -8.08
CA THR A 293 15.93 -23.03 -9.28
C THR A 293 16.19 -21.52 -9.41
N GLY A 294 15.77 -20.71 -8.42
CA GLY A 294 15.98 -19.25 -8.42
C GLY A 294 15.14 -18.49 -9.46
N GLN A 295 14.09 -19.12 -10.01
CA GLN A 295 13.19 -18.54 -11.00
C GLN A 295 12.02 -17.75 -10.40
N ASN A 296 11.92 -17.67 -9.07
CA ASN A 296 10.97 -16.86 -8.33
C ASN A 296 11.31 -15.34 -8.40
N LEU A 297 11.41 -14.81 -9.62
CA LEU A 297 11.78 -13.43 -9.93
C LEU A 297 10.63 -12.46 -9.65
N ARG A 298 10.95 -11.20 -9.35
CA ARG A 298 9.94 -10.18 -9.05
C ARG A 298 8.96 -9.98 -10.21
N GLN A 299 7.67 -9.98 -9.91
CA GLN A 299 6.61 -9.61 -10.84
C GLN A 299 6.15 -8.17 -10.61
N SER A 300 5.73 -7.51 -11.68
CA SER A 300 5.30 -6.10 -11.67
C SER A 300 4.01 -5.84 -12.46
N ASP A 301 3.42 -6.89 -13.03
CA ASP A 301 2.20 -6.84 -13.82
C ASP A 301 1.26 -7.96 -13.40
N PHE A 302 0.01 -7.63 -13.09
CA PHE A 302 -0.97 -8.59 -12.57
C PHE A 302 -1.32 -9.66 -13.62
N GLY A 303 -1.44 -9.27 -14.90
CA GLY A 303 -1.69 -10.22 -15.98
C GLY A 303 -0.57 -11.25 -16.14
N GLN A 304 0.69 -10.86 -15.90
CA GLN A 304 1.79 -11.82 -15.84
C GLN A 304 1.69 -12.78 -14.63
N VAL A 305 1.23 -12.30 -13.48
CA VAL A 305 0.94 -13.17 -12.33
C VAL A 305 -0.13 -14.20 -12.67
N GLU A 306 -1.22 -13.78 -13.34
CA GLU A 306 -2.27 -14.70 -13.81
C GLU A 306 -1.73 -15.73 -14.81
N ASN A 307 -0.90 -15.30 -15.77
CA ASN A 307 -0.27 -16.22 -16.73
C ASN A 307 0.63 -17.25 -16.05
N LEU A 308 1.38 -16.85 -15.01
CA LEU A 308 2.21 -17.76 -14.21
C LEU A 308 1.37 -18.71 -13.36
N ALA A 309 0.21 -18.26 -12.88
CA ALA A 309 -0.74 -19.09 -12.16
C ALA A 309 -1.38 -20.15 -13.06
N GLN A 310 -1.78 -19.78 -14.28
CA GLN A 310 -2.29 -20.73 -15.28
C GLN A 310 -1.26 -21.81 -15.66
N LYS A 311 0.04 -21.49 -15.58
CA LYS A 311 1.15 -22.42 -15.80
C LYS A 311 1.54 -23.22 -14.55
N GLY A 312 0.88 -23.02 -13.41
CA GLY A 312 1.19 -23.69 -12.14
C GLY A 312 2.54 -23.28 -11.53
N THR A 313 3.16 -22.20 -12.02
CA THR A 313 4.42 -21.67 -11.46
C THR A 313 4.16 -20.84 -10.20
N ILE A 314 3.03 -20.14 -10.21
CA ILE A 314 2.44 -19.48 -9.04
C ILE A 314 1.17 -20.23 -8.63
N THR A 315 0.92 -20.31 -7.34
CA THR A 315 -0.29 -20.84 -6.73
C THR A 315 -0.81 -19.85 -5.69
N GLY A 316 -1.94 -20.14 -5.06
CA GLY A 316 -2.25 -19.62 -3.73
C GLY A 316 -1.38 -20.29 -2.64
N PRO A 317 -1.50 -19.84 -1.38
CA PRO A 317 -0.76 -20.38 -0.26
C PRO A 317 -0.97 -21.90 -0.10
N GLY A 318 0.10 -22.63 0.19
CA GLY A 318 0.03 -24.09 0.37
C GLY A 318 -0.31 -24.89 -0.90
N GLY A 319 -0.20 -24.27 -2.09
CA GLY A 319 -0.52 -24.93 -3.37
C GLY A 319 -1.98 -24.82 -3.78
N ALA A 320 -2.80 -24.03 -3.06
CA ALA A 320 -4.18 -23.74 -3.44
C ALA A 320 -4.24 -23.03 -4.83
N PRO A 321 -5.40 -22.98 -5.49
CA PRO A 321 -5.55 -22.13 -6.68
C PRO A 321 -5.25 -20.66 -6.36
N PHE A 322 -4.64 -19.94 -7.29
CA PHE A 322 -4.50 -18.48 -7.20
C PHE A 322 -5.89 -17.84 -7.33
N ALA A 323 -6.38 -17.26 -6.25
CA ALA A 323 -7.72 -16.68 -6.14
C ALA A 323 -7.75 -15.60 -5.06
N SER A 324 -8.84 -14.84 -5.04
CA SER A 324 -9.12 -13.90 -3.96
C SER A 324 -9.20 -14.61 -2.61
N ALA A 325 -8.63 -13.97 -1.58
CA ALA A 325 -8.75 -14.40 -0.20
C ALA A 325 -9.94 -13.74 0.54
N ASP A 326 -10.81 -13.03 -0.19
CA ASP A 326 -12.01 -12.36 0.31
C ASP A 326 -11.76 -11.40 1.49
N PHE A 327 -10.69 -10.63 1.39
CA PHE A 327 -10.48 -9.47 2.25
C PHE A 327 -10.03 -8.27 1.43
N VAL A 328 -10.31 -7.10 1.98
CA VAL A 328 -10.09 -5.82 1.32
C VAL A 328 -8.97 -5.06 2.02
N VAL A 329 -8.08 -4.47 1.24
CA VAL A 329 -7.15 -3.44 1.69
C VAL A 329 -7.50 -2.13 0.99
N ASN A 330 -7.82 -1.09 1.74
CA ASN A 330 -7.99 0.25 1.21
C ASN A 330 -6.61 0.86 0.98
N CYS A 331 -6.15 0.93 -0.28
CA CYS A 331 -4.85 1.51 -0.61
C CYS A 331 -4.82 2.30 -1.94
N PRO A 332 -5.32 3.55 -1.94
CA PRO A 332 -5.34 4.40 -3.12
C PRO A 332 -3.94 4.63 -3.72
N ILE A 333 -3.85 4.60 -5.04
CA ILE A 333 -2.61 4.94 -5.75
C ILE A 333 -2.45 6.46 -5.77
N VAL A 334 -1.31 6.94 -5.29
CA VAL A 334 -0.96 8.37 -5.23
C VAL A 334 -0.26 8.78 -6.51
N SER A 335 0.74 8.02 -6.95
CA SER A 335 1.58 8.35 -8.09
C SER A 335 2.14 7.11 -8.80
N ARG A 336 2.62 7.28 -10.04
CA ARG A 336 3.31 6.23 -10.81
C ARG A 336 4.47 6.82 -11.62
N ASP A 337 5.50 6.01 -11.82
CA ASP A 337 6.54 6.27 -12.84
C ASP A 337 5.95 6.48 -14.26
#